data_AF-F0I914-F1
#
_entry.id   AF-F0I914-F1
#
_cell.length_a   1.000
_cell.length_b   1.000
_cell.length_c   1.000
_cell.angle_alpha   90.00
_cell.angle_beta   90.00
_cell.angle_gamma   90.00
#
_symmetry.space_group_name_H-M   'P 1'
#
loop_
_entity.id
_entity.type
_entity.pdbx_description
1 polymer ?
#
loop_
_entity_poly.entity_id
_entity_poly.type
_entity_poly.pdbx_seq_one_letter_code
_entity_poly.pdbx_strand_id
1 'polypeptide(L)'
;MLYFVIRAISNLFDLYSIALIVYALLSWFPGAYQTKFGEFLTRIVEPYLKLFRRLPLQFAGLDFTVWVAILALNLLNRVVFYLISVLLMLL
;
A
#
# COMPACT_ATOMS: atom_id res chain seq x y z
N MET A 1 -15.83 -10.87 -18.69
CA MET A 1 -14.42 -10.46 -18.93
C MET A 1 -14.02 -9.27 -18.04
N LEU A 2 -14.74 -8.15 -18.10
CA LEU A 2 -14.34 -6.93 -17.43
C LEU A 2 -14.39 -6.96 -15.89
N TYR A 3 -15.38 -7.62 -15.31
CA TYR A 3 -15.43 -7.88 -13.86
C TYR A 3 -14.17 -8.58 -13.34
N PHE A 4 -13.61 -9.51 -14.14
CA PHE A 4 -12.36 -10.18 -13.81
C PHE A 4 -11.18 -9.21 -13.78
N VAL A 5 -11.11 -8.29 -14.74
CA VAL A 5 -10.06 -7.25 -14.79
C VAL A 5 -10.13 -6.33 -13.56
N ILE A 6 -11.34 -5.85 -13.23
CA ILE A 6 -11.54 -4.97 -12.06
C ILE A 6 -11.16 -5.68 -10.76
N ARG A 7 -11.55 -6.96 -10.63
CA ARG A 7 -11.19 -7.79 -9.47
C ARG A 7 -9.67 -8.04 -9.41
N ALA A 8 -9.02 -8.28 -10.54
CA ALA A 8 -7.57 -8.46 -10.59
C ALA A 8 -6.83 -7.19 -10.14
N ILE A 9 -7.28 -6.01 -10.58
CA ILE A 9 -6.73 -4.71 -10.14
C ILE A 9 -6.91 -4.53 -8.63
N SER A 10 -8.11 -4.81 -8.11
CA SER A 10 -8.41 -4.69 -6.67
C SER A 10 -7.51 -5.61 -5.84
N ASN A 11 -7.33 -6.86 -6.28
CA ASN A 11 -6.43 -7.80 -5.63
C ASN A 11 -4.97 -7.33 -5.59
N LEU A 12 -4.51 -6.58 -6.60
CA LEU A 12 -3.15 -6.00 -6.59
C LEU A 12 -3.02 -4.91 -5.54
N PHE A 13 -4.03 -4.05 -5.38
CA PHE A 13 -4.07 -3.08 -4.30
C PHE A 13 -4.06 -3.76 -2.93
N ASP A 14 -4.87 -4.80 -2.74
CA ASP A 14 -4.93 -5.57 -1.49
C ASP A 14 -3.59 -6.25 -1.18
N LEU A 15 -2.96 -6.87 -2.19
CA LEU A 15 -1.65 -7.50 -2.05
C LEU A 15 -0.57 -6.49 -1.63
N TYR A 16 -0.58 -5.30 -2.23
CA TYR A 16 0.36 -4.24 -1.88
C TYR A 16 0.07 -3.65 -0.48
N SER A 17 -1.20 -3.53 -0.09
CA SER A 17 -1.59 -3.20 1.29
C SER A 17 -1.04 -4.22 2.29
N ILE A 18 -1.14 -5.52 1.98
CA ILE A 18 -0.55 -6.57 2.82
C ILE A 18 0.97 -6.42 2.89
N ALA A 19 1.64 -6.13 1.78
CA ALA A 19 3.09 -5.89 1.77
C ALA A 19 3.49 -4.72 2.70
N LEU A 20 2.71 -3.63 2.71
CA LEU A 20 2.89 -2.51 3.63
C LEU A 20 2.68 -2.92 5.09
N ILE A 21 1.65 -3.73 5.38
CA ILE A 21 1.41 -4.26 6.74
C ILE A 21 2.59 -5.13 7.19
N VAL A 22 3.05 -6.07 6.35
CA VAL A 22 4.20 -6.91 6.67
C VAL A 22 5.43 -6.05 6.91
N TYR A 23 5.67 -5.03 6.09
CA TYR A 23 6.78 -4.10 6.29
C TYR A 23 6.71 -3.36 7.63
N ALA A 24 5.53 -2.91 8.06
CA ALA A 24 5.35 -2.32 9.38
C ALA A 24 5.59 -3.35 10.49
N LEU A 25 5.12 -4.59 10.34
CA LEU A 25 5.37 -5.65 11.32
C LEU A 25 6.86 -5.99 11.48
N LEU A 26 7.67 -5.87 10.41
CA LEU A 26 9.13 -6.03 10.52
C LEU A 26 9.76 -5.04 11.50
N SER A 27 9.16 -3.86 11.73
CA SER A 27 9.69 -2.87 12.69
C SER A 27 9.71 -3.38 14.13
N TRP A 28 8.86 -4.36 14.47
CA TRP A 28 8.79 -4.94 15.82
C TRP A 28 9.86 -6.00 16.08
N PHE A 29 10.51 -6.51 15.03
CA PHE A 29 11.51 -7.55 15.14
C PHE A 29 12.92 -6.97 14.93
N PRO A 30 13.81 -7.03 15.93
CA PRO A 30 15.18 -6.54 15.80
C PRO A 30 15.91 -7.22 14.63
N GLY A 31 16.47 -6.42 13.74
CA GLY A 31 17.25 -6.89 12.58
C GLY A 31 16.44 -7.47 11.41
N ALA A 32 15.10 -7.48 11.48
CA ALA A 32 14.28 -8.08 10.43
C ALA A 32 14.42 -7.39 9.06
N TYR A 33 14.65 -6.07 9.05
CA TYR A 33 14.93 -5.31 7.82
C TYR A 33 16.23 -5.73 7.12
N GLN A 34 17.21 -6.28 7.83
CA GLN A 34 18.52 -6.67 7.29
C GLN A 34 18.51 -8.07 6.66
N THR A 35 17.40 -8.81 6.80
CA THR A 35 17.23 -10.11 6.14
C THR A 35 17.01 -9.90 4.64
N LYS A 36 17.35 -10.90 3.81
CA LYS A 36 17.11 -10.84 2.35
C LYS A 36 15.64 -10.53 2.01
N PHE A 37 14.71 -11.08 2.81
CA PHE A 37 13.28 -10.80 2.66
C PHE A 37 12.93 -9.35 3.05
N GLY A 38 13.47 -8.86 4.18
CA GLY A 38 13.27 -7.49 4.63
C GLY A 38 13.80 -6.46 3.64
N GLU A 39 15.00 -6.67 3.10
CA GLU A 39 15.57 -5.81 2.06
C GLU A 39 14.72 -5.81 0.78
N PHE A 40 14.29 -7.00 0.34
CA PHE A 40 13.43 -7.14 -0.82
C PHE A 40 12.10 -6.39 -0.65
N LEU A 41 11.44 -6.58 0.49
CA LEU A 41 10.18 -5.92 0.81
C LEU A 41 10.36 -4.41 0.88
N THR A 42 11.42 -3.94 1.55
CA THR A 42 11.77 -2.51 1.65
C THR A 42 11.90 -1.89 0.27
N ARG A 43 12.60 -2.53 -0.68
CA ARG A 43 12.74 -2.01 -2.05
C ARG A 43 11.41 -1.86 -2.79
N ILE A 44 10.43 -2.70 -2.49
CA ILE A 44 9.10 -2.66 -3.12
C ILE A 44 8.24 -1.53 -2.53
N VAL A 45 8.26 -1.37 -1.20
CA VAL A 45 7.36 -0.43 -0.51
C VAL A 45 7.94 0.97 -0.34
N GLU A 46 9.27 1.10 -0.27
CA GLU A 46 9.94 2.38 0.00
C GLU A 46 9.62 3.47 -1.04
N PRO A 47 9.57 3.22 -2.36
CA PRO A 47 9.21 4.24 -3.33
C PRO A 47 7.85 4.88 -3.05
N TYR A 48 6.87 4.07 -2.62
CA TYR A 48 5.54 4.55 -2.25
C TYR A 48 5.55 5.26 -0.91
N LEU A 49 6.17 4.68 0.12
CA LEU A 49 6.30 5.29 1.45
C LEU A 49 7.06 6.63 1.40
N LYS A 50 7.99 6.80 0.46
CA LYS A 50 8.74 8.05 0.25
C LYS A 50 7.83 9.23 -0.13
N LEU A 51 6.67 8.99 -0.72
CA LEU A 51 5.66 10.03 -0.98
C LEU A 51 5.11 10.64 0.32
N PHE A 52 5.05 9.84 1.39
CA PHE A 52 4.52 10.22 2.69
C PHE A 52 5.61 10.67 3.68
N ARG A 53 6.90 10.42 3.40
CA ARG A 53 8.04 10.81 4.27
C ARG A 53 8.13 12.30 4.59
N ARG A 54 7.53 13.18 3.77
CA ARG A 54 7.51 14.63 4.01
C ARG A 54 6.44 15.04 5.03
N LEU A 55 5.50 14.16 5.33
CA LEU A 55 4.46 14.40 6.31
C LEU A 55 5.03 14.08 7.71
N PRO A 56 4.81 14.92 8.72
CA PRO A 56 5.25 14.66 10.09
C PRO A 56 4.34 13.61 10.75
N LEU A 57 4.37 12.38 10.26
CA LEU A 57 3.51 11.26 10.68
C LEU A 57 4.19 10.33 11.71
N GLN A 58 5.42 10.63 12.10
CA GLN A 58 6.10 9.90 13.16
C GLN A 58 5.68 10.49 14.51
N PHE A 59 4.87 9.76 15.27
CA PHE A 59 4.37 10.18 16.58
C PHE A 59 4.80 9.17 17.64
N ALA A 60 5.46 9.65 18.70
CA ALA A 60 5.84 8.82 19.86
C ALA A 60 6.58 7.51 19.53
N GLY A 61 7.43 7.51 18.49
CA GLY A 61 8.16 6.32 18.03
C GLY A 61 7.32 5.31 17.23
N LEU A 62 6.04 5.60 16.97
CA LEU A 62 5.17 4.83 16.08
C LEU A 62 5.20 5.43 14.67
N ASP A 63 5.40 4.57 13.68
CA ASP A 63 5.42 4.97 12.27
C ASP A 63 4.00 4.93 11.68
N PHE A 64 3.22 6.00 11.91
CA PHE A 64 1.89 6.14 11.29
C PHE A 64 1.95 6.35 9.78
N THR A 65 3.15 6.56 9.21
CA THR A 65 3.34 6.69 7.76
C THR A 65 2.76 5.48 7.02
N VAL A 66 2.95 4.26 7.54
CA VAL A 66 2.45 3.05 6.91
C VAL A 66 0.92 2.97 6.96
N TRP A 67 0.32 3.37 8.08
CA TRP A 67 -1.14 3.43 8.22
C TRP A 67 -1.77 4.42 7.23
N VAL A 68 -1.19 5.62 7.12
CA VAL A 68 -1.65 6.64 6.17
C VAL A 68 -1.46 6.18 4.74
N ALA A 69 -0.34 5.52 4.43
CA ALA A 69 -0.07 4.94 3.12
C ALA A 69 -1.11 3.87 2.74
N ILE A 70 -1.45 2.95 3.66
CA ILE A 70 -2.51 1.95 3.42
C ILE A 70 -3.86 2.62 3.20
N LEU A 71 -4.20 3.64 4.01
CA LEU A 71 -5.45 4.37 3.86
C LEU A 71 -5.54 5.07 2.50
N ALA A 72 -4.47 5.75 2.08
CA ALA A 72 -4.37 6.40 0.79
C ALA A 72 -4.50 5.39 -0.37
N LEU A 73 -3.88 4.21 -0.24
CA LEU A 73 -3.96 3.15 -1.23
C LEU A 73 -5.38 2.57 -1.36
N ASN A 74 -6.07 2.36 -0.24
CA ASN A 74 -7.46 1.89 -0.23
C ASN A 74 -8.42 2.93 -0.81
N LEU A 75 -8.20 4.22 -0.54
CA LEU A 75 -8.95 5.30 -1.19
C LEU A 75 -8.71 5.31 -2.70
N LEU A 76 -7.45 5.17 -3.12
CA LEU A 76 -7.10 5.10 -4.54
C LEU A 76 -7.79 3.91 -5.23
N ASN A 77 -7.81 2.73 -4.62
CA ASN A 77 -8.52 1.57 -5.15
C ASN A 77 -10.03 1.87 -5.36
N ARG A 78 -10.68 2.50 -4.37
CA ARG A 78 -12.10 2.90 -4.48
C ARG A 78 -12.34 3.91 -5.59
N VAL A 79 -11.47 4.91 -5.72
CA VAL A 79 -11.55 5.92 -6.78
C VAL A 79 -11.38 5.27 -8.15
N VAL A 80 -10.39 4.39 -8.32
CA VAL A 80 -10.17 3.64 -9.57
C VAL A 80 -11.39 2.81 -9.91
N PHE A 81 -11.94 2.05 -8.96
CA PHE A 81 -13.16 1.26 -9.18
C PHE A 81 -14.34 2.13 -9.61
N TYR A 82 -14.56 3.25 -8.92
CA TYR A 82 -15.63 4.18 -9.23
C TYR A 82 -15.48 4.76 -10.64
N LEU A 83 -14.29 5.26 -10.99
CA LEU A 83 -14.02 5.83 -12.32
C LEU A 83 -14.23 4.81 -13.44
N ILE A 84 -13.76 3.58 -13.25
CA ILE A 84 -14.01 2.49 -14.20
C ILE A 84 -15.52 2.23 -14.32
N SER A 85 -16.25 2.16 -13.20
CA SER A 85 -17.70 1.92 -13.23
C SER A 85 -18.48 3.02 -13.95
N VAL A 86 -18.09 4.29 -13.76
CA VAL A 86 -18.71 5.44 -14.45
C VAL A 86 -18.39 5.40 -15.93
N LEU A 87 -17.13 5.17 -16.31
CA LEU A 87 -16.73 5.07 -17.72
C LEU A 87 -17.54 3.99 -18.45
N LEU A 88 -17.81 2.86 -17.79
CA LEU A 88 -18.61 1.77 -18.34
C LEU A 88 -20.10 2.06 -18.43
N MET A 89 -20.61 2.92 -17.55
CA MET A 89 -22.00 3.38 -17.64
C MET A 89 -22.19 4.35 -18.82
N LEU A 90 -21.13 5.06 -19.21
CA LEU A 90 -21.16 6.05 -20.29
C LEU A 90 -20.92 5.47 -21.69
N LEU A 91 -20.33 4.28 -21.79
CA LEU A 91 -20.05 3.55 -23.03
C LEU A 91 -21.22 2.62 -23.41
#